data_AF-A0AB35HFG8-F1
#
_entry.id   AF-A0AB35HFG8-F1
#
_cell.length_a   1.000
_cell.length_b   1.000
_cell.length_c   1.000
_cell.angle_alpha   90.00
_cell.angle_beta   90.00
_cell.angle_gamma   90.00
#
_symmetry.space_group_name_H-M   'P 1'
#
loop_
_entity.id
_entity.type
_entity.pdbx_description
1 polymer ?
#
loop_
_entity_poly.entity_id
_entity_poly.type
_entity_poly.pdbx_seq_one_letter_code
_entity_poly.pdbx_strand_id
1 'polypeptide(L)' 'MLYPAPIAKLIDSYSKLPGIGFKTATRLAFYTIGMSDDDVNEFAKNLLNAKRELGYCSI' A
#
# COMPACT_ATOMS: atom_id res chain seq x y z
N MET A 1 18.72 -8.72 -3.17
CA MET A 1 17.61 -9.66 -2.85
C MET A 1 16.69 -9.70 -4.04
N LEU A 2 16.42 -10.88 -4.59
CA LEU A 2 15.44 -11.05 -5.66
C LEU A 2 14.12 -11.50 -5.02
N TYR A 3 13.08 -10.66 -5.10
CA TYR A 3 11.72 -11.04 -4.70
C TYR A 3 10.90 -11.44 -5.94
N PRO A 4 9.88 -12.30 -5.79
CA PRO A 4 8.90 -12.52 -6.85
C PRO A 4 8.32 -11.20 -7.35
N ALA A 5 8.05 -11.10 -8.65
CA ALA A 5 7.61 -9.85 -9.27
C ALA A 5 6.40 -9.19 -8.59
N PRO A 6 5.36 -9.91 -8.12
CA PRO A 6 4.24 -9.29 -7.40
C PRO A 6 4.65 -8.64 -6.08
N ILE A 7 5.52 -9.30 -5.32
CA ILE A 7 6.02 -8.80 -4.03
C ILE A 7 6.93 -7.60 -4.25
N ALA A 8 7.81 -7.66 -5.25
CA ALA A 8 8.68 -6.53 -5.59
C ALA A 8 7.88 -5.27 -5.94
N LYS A 9 6.77 -5.41 -6.68
CA LYS A 9 5.85 -4.30 -7.00
C LYS A 9 5.16 -3.73 -5.76
N LEU A 10 4.74 -4.58 -4.83
CA LEU A 10 4.17 -4.12 -3.55
C LEU A 10 5.20 -3.37 -2.72
N ILE A 11 6.44 -3.86 -2.62
CA ILE A 11 7.52 -3.20 -1.90
C ILE A 11 7.78 -1.81 -2.49
N ASP A 12 7.92 -1.69 -3.81
CA ASP A 12 8.09 -0.40 -4.48
C ASP A 12 6.91 0.56 -4.21
N SER A 13 5.69 0.04 -4.19
CA SER A 13 4.49 0.83 -3.89
C SER A 13 4.50 1.36 -2.45
N TYR A 14 4.83 0.52 -1.47
CA TYR A 14 4.93 0.94 -0.07
C TYR A 14 6.10 1.90 0.17
N SER A 15 7.22 1.74 -0.54
CA SER A 15 8.37 2.64 -0.43
C SER A 15 8.13 4.07 -0.95
N LYS A 16 7.05 4.30 -1.71
CA LYS A 16 6.65 5.65 -2.14
C LYS A 16 5.98 6.47 -1.04
N LEU A 17 5.58 5.83 0.06
CA LEU A 17 4.93 6.51 1.18
C LEU A 17 5.98 7.21 2.06
N PRO A 18 5.72 8.45 2.51
CA PRO A 18 6.66 9.17 3.36
C PRO A 18 6.90 8.41 4.67
N GLY A 19 8.16 8.25 5.05
CA GLY A 19 8.56 7.54 6.28
C GLY A 19 8.65 6.01 6.15
N ILE A 20 8.37 5.42 4.98
CA ILE A 20 8.49 3.97 4.76
C ILE A 20 9.72 3.67 3.91
N GLY A 21 10.81 3.23 4.56
CA GLY A 21 12.00 2.72 3.88
C GLY A 21 11.86 1.27 3.37
N PHE A 22 12.83 0.80 2.61
CA PHE A 22 12.83 -0.54 1.98
C PHE A 22 12.56 -1.71 2.96
N LYS A 23 13.18 -1.69 4.15
CA LYS A 23 12.97 -2.73 5.18
C LYS A 23 11.53 -2.74 5.68
N THR A 24 10.96 -1.57 5.93
CA THR A 24 9.57 -1.43 6.39
C THR A 24 8.60 -1.81 5.27
N ALA A 25 8.85 -1.38 4.04
CA ALA A 25 8.05 -1.74 2.87
C ALA A 25 8.04 -3.26 2.62
N THR A 26 9.19 -3.92 2.79
CA THR A 26 9.29 -5.38 2.73
C THR A 26 8.39 -6.04 3.77
N ARG A 27 8.46 -5.59 5.03
CA ARG A 27 7.61 -6.12 6.11
C ARG A 27 6.12 -5.93 5.83
N LEU A 28 5.72 -4.77 5.32
CA LEU A 28 4.34 -4.48 4.95
C LEU A 28 3.87 -5.35 3.79
N ALA A 29 4.69 -5.52 2.73
CA ALA A 29 4.35 -6.36 1.60
C ALA A 29 4.10 -7.82 2.00
N PHE A 30 4.91 -8.38 2.90
CA PHE A 30 4.68 -9.74 3.43
C PHE A 30 3.48 -9.82 4.35
N TYR A 31 3.20 -8.76 5.14
CA TYR A 31 2.00 -8.70 5.96
C TYR A 31 0.73 -8.76 5.09
N THR A 32 0.69 -8.03 3.97
CA THR A 32 -0.43 -8.03 3.03
C THR A 32 -0.75 -9.41 2.46
N ILE A 33 0.25 -10.29 2.29
CA ILE A 33 0.05 -11.66 1.79
C ILE A 33 -0.68 -12.53 2.82
N GLY A 34 -0.55 -12.23 4.11
CA GLY A 34 -1.24 -12.94 5.19
C GLY A 34 -2.59 -12.32 5.57
N MET A 35 -3.00 -11.21 4.95
CA MET A 35 -4.30 -10.59 5.18
C MET A 35 -5.42 -11.37 4.47
N SER A 36 -6.65 -11.21 4.94
CA SER A 36 -7.80 -11.76 4.22
C SER A 36 -8.06 -10.97 2.92
N ASP A 37 -8.64 -11.63 1.92
CA ASP A 37 -8.99 -10.95 0.66
C ASP A 37 -9.96 -9.78 0.89
N ASP A 38 -10.88 -9.90 1.85
CA ASP A 38 -11.83 -8.84 2.20
C ASP A 38 -11.11 -7.60 2.75
N ASP A 39 -10.16 -7.79 3.68
CA ASP A 39 -9.38 -6.69 4.26
C ASP A 39 -8.53 -5.98 3.19
N VAL A 40 -7.91 -6.73 2.27
CA VAL A 40 -7.10 -6.17 1.19
C VAL A 40 -7.97 -5.36 0.24
N ASN A 41 -9.14 -5.87 -0.13
CA ASN A 41 -10.09 -5.19 -0.99
C ASN A 41 -10.65 -3.92 -0.33
N GLU A 42 -10.99 -3.97 0.95
CA GLU A 42 -11.48 -2.81 1.69
C GLU A 42 -10.38 -1.74 1.81
N PHE A 43 -9.15 -2.13 2.16
CA PHE A 43 -8.03 -1.22 2.26
C PHE A 43 -7.74 -0.51 0.92
N ALA A 44 -7.77 -1.26 -0.19
CA ALA A 44 -7.60 -0.68 -1.53
C ALA A 44 -8.73 0.30 -1.89
N LYS A 45 -9.98 -0.01 -1.54
CA LYS A 45 -11.12 0.91 -1.73
C LYS A 45 -10.95 2.18 -0.92
N ASN A 46 -10.56 2.07 0.35
CA ASN A 46 -10.36 3.22 1.23
C ASN A 46 -9.27 4.17 0.71
N LEU A 47 -8.16 3.62 0.17
CA LEU A 47 -7.12 4.42 -0.49
C LEU A 47 -7.66 5.18 -1.72
N LEU A 48 -8.46 4.53 -2.56
CA LEU A 48 -9.04 5.14 -3.75
C LEU A 48 -10.08 6.21 -3.40
N ASN A 49 -10.95 5.94 -2.41
CA ASN A 49 -11.97 6.87 -1.95
C ASN A 49 -11.34 8.11 -1.34
N ALA A 50 -10.34 7.96 -0.47
CA ALA A 50 -9.61 9.09 0.09
C ALA A 50 -9.00 9.99 -0.98
N LYS A 51 -8.46 9.42 -2.08
CA LYS A 51 -7.90 10.20 -3.18
C LYS A 51 -8.96 10.93 -4.03
N ARG A 52 -10.19 10.41 -4.10
CA ARG A 52 -11.27 10.91 -4.95
C ARG A 52 -12.21 11.88 -4.24
N GLU A 53 -12.55 11.59 -2.99
CA GLU A 53 -13.55 12.31 -2.22
C GLU A 53 -12.95 13.50 -1.46
N LEU A 54 -11.68 13.40 -1.05
CA LEU A 54 -11.02 14.48 -0.34
C LEU A 54 -10.45 15.49 -1.33
N GLY A 55 -11.00 16.70 -1.31
CA GLY A 55 -10.50 17.87 -2.01
C GLY A 55 -9.95 18.92 -1.05
N TYR A 56 -9.33 19.96 -1.62
CA TYR A 56 -8.97 21.14 -0.84
C TYR A 56 -10.22 22.00 -0.60
N CYS A 57 -10.31 22.58 0.59
CA CYS A 57 -11.34 23.59 0.87
C CYS A 57 -11.19 24.76 -0.11
N SER A 58 -12.30 25.22 -0.66
CA SER A 58 -12.35 26.28 -1.67
C SER A 58 -12.32 27.70 -1.09
N ILE A 59 -12.14 27.83 0.23
CA ILE A 59 -12.28 29.08 0.98
C ILE A 59 -10.90 29.56 1.44
#